data_AF-A0A1X0T065-F1
#
_entry.id   AF-A0A1X0T065-F1
#
_cell.length_a   1.000
_cell.length_b   1.000
_cell.length_c   1.000
_cell.angle_alpha   90.00
_cell.angle_beta   90.00
_cell.angle_gamma   90.00
#
_symmetry.space_group_name_H-M   'P 1'
#
loop_
_entity.id
_entity.type
_entity.pdbx_description
1 polymer ?
#
loop_
_entity_poly.entity_id
_entity_poly.type
_entity_poly.pdbx_seq_one_letter_code
_entity_poly.pdbx_strand_id
1 'polypeptide(L)'
;MLVPIMNLINGTTIERTEMPSVTYWHIELDQHDILLADGLPAESFFDMGSRGWFDNDLDDVLANPDLVPAGQHGRCRDVAIDGPLVEAERKRLADLFYADLSAQCAWPVAGHVAGL
;
A
#
# COMPACT_ATOMS: atom_id res chain seq x y z
N MET A 1 10.41 -6.59 -4.16
CA MET A 1 9.90 -7.51 -3.12
C MET A 1 8.75 -6.81 -2.43
N LEU A 2 7.69 -7.55 -2.12
CA LEU A 2 6.55 -7.08 -1.34
C LEU A 2 6.75 -7.40 0.15
N VAL A 3 6.23 -6.54 1.03
CA VAL A 3 6.12 -6.82 2.46
C VAL A 3 4.65 -6.66 2.86
N PRO A 4 4.03 -7.64 3.55
CA PRO A 4 2.67 -7.49 4.03
C PRO A 4 2.54 -6.26 4.93
N ILE A 5 1.52 -5.42 4.70
CA ILE A 5 1.34 -4.16 5.44
C ILE A 5 1.23 -4.37 6.95
N MET A 6 0.66 -5.50 7.38
CA MET A 6 0.58 -5.88 8.80
C MET A 6 1.96 -6.05 9.46
N ASN A 7 2.98 -6.40 8.68
CA ASN A 7 4.36 -6.50 9.11
C ASN A 7 5.10 -5.16 9.03
N LEU A 8 4.42 -4.06 8.70
CA LEU A 8 4.96 -2.71 8.70
C LEU A 8 4.26 -1.78 9.70
N ILE A 9 3.25 -2.27 10.43
CA ILE A 9 2.61 -1.52 11.52
C ILE A 9 3.67 -1.03 12.50
N ASN A 10 3.65 0.27 12.77
CA ASN A 10 4.65 0.96 13.59
C ASN A 10 4.06 2.03 14.54
N GLY A 11 2.75 2.29 14.47
CA GLY A 11 2.08 3.25 15.35
C GLY A 11 2.38 4.73 15.03
N THR A 12 3.05 5.02 13.92
CA THR A 12 3.31 6.39 13.46
C THR A 12 2.74 6.60 12.07
N THR A 13 3.30 5.94 11.06
CA THR A 13 2.86 6.07 9.67
C THR A 13 1.90 4.97 9.24
N ILE A 14 1.90 3.82 9.93
CA ILE A 14 1.04 2.67 9.64
C ILE A 14 0.46 2.16 10.95
N GLU A 15 -0.87 2.15 11.02
CA GLU A 15 -1.62 1.64 12.17
C GLU A 15 -2.84 0.82 11.74
N ARG A 16 -3.35 0.03 12.68
CA ARG A 16 -4.62 -0.68 12.52
C ARG A 16 -5.69 0.11 13.28
N THR A 17 -6.66 0.62 12.55
CA THR A 17 -7.69 1.50 13.09
C THR A 17 -9.06 1.13 12.53
N GLU A 18 -10.13 1.42 13.29
CA GLU A 18 -11.50 1.20 12.85
C GLU A 18 -11.93 2.32 11.92
N MET A 19 -12.41 1.96 10.72
CA MET A 19 -12.93 2.91 9.75
C MET A 19 -14.41 2.62 9.49
N PRO A 20 -15.29 3.65 9.45
CA PRO A 20 -16.73 3.47 9.25
C PRO A 20 -17.06 2.93 7.85
N SER A 21 -16.20 3.20 6.87
CA SER A 21 -16.29 2.66 5.52
C SER A 21 -14.90 2.57 4.89
N VAL A 22 -14.76 1.66 3.93
CA VAL A 22 -13.55 1.49 3.12
C VAL A 22 -13.98 1.37 1.66
N THR A 23 -13.29 2.06 0.76
CA THR A 23 -13.48 1.92 -0.69
C THR A 23 -12.36 1.07 -1.26
N TYR A 24 -12.72 -0.02 -1.94
CA TYR A 24 -11.78 -0.92 -2.59
C TYR A 24 -11.68 -0.59 -4.08
N TRP A 25 -10.46 -0.34 -4.55
CA TRP A 25 -10.16 -0.14 -5.96
C TRP A 25 -9.39 -1.35 -6.48
N HIS A 26 -9.88 -1.95 -7.56
CA HIS A 26 -9.16 -2.99 -8.29
C HIS A 26 -8.51 -2.34 -9.52
N ILE A 27 -7.18 -2.31 -9.54
CA ILE A 27 -6.42 -1.67 -10.61
C ILE A 27 -5.73 -2.78 -11.41
N GLU A 28 -6.22 -3.02 -12.62
CA GLU A 28 -5.63 -3.96 -13.58
C GLU A 28 -4.61 -3.25 -14.47
N LEU A 29 -3.51 -3.93 -14.78
CA LEU A 29 -2.47 -3.51 -15.72
C LEU A 29 -2.37 -4.54 -16.85
N ASP A 30 -1.77 -4.16 -17.99
CA ASP A 30 -1.50 -5.07 -19.12
C ASP A 30 -0.74 -6.34 -18.69
N GLN A 31 0.09 -6.22 -17.65
CA GLN A 31 0.76 -7.33 -16.98
C GLN A 31 0.65 -7.14 -15.47
N HIS A 32 0.42 -8.23 -14.74
CA HIS A 32 0.38 -8.25 -13.29
C HIS A 32 1.71 -7.80 -12.69
N ASP A 33 1.74 -6.62 -12.07
CA ASP A 33 2.96 -5.99 -11.54
C ASP A 33 2.65 -5.07 -10.36
N ILE A 34 3.61 -4.22 -10.01
CA ILE A 34 3.59 -3.36 -8.83
C ILE A 34 2.91 -2.02 -9.09
N LEU A 35 2.07 -1.63 -8.14
CA LEU A 35 1.55 -0.28 -7.94
C LEU A 35 2.25 0.37 -6.75
N LEU A 36 2.21 1.70 -6.66
CA LEU A 36 2.66 2.43 -5.48
C LEU A 36 1.45 3.03 -4.76
N ALA A 37 1.20 2.56 -3.53
CA ALA A 37 0.21 3.14 -2.62
C ALA A 37 0.95 3.85 -1.49
N ASP A 38 0.84 5.18 -1.41
CA ASP A 38 1.60 6.01 -0.46
C ASP A 38 3.11 5.73 -0.41
N GLY A 39 3.68 5.43 -1.58
CA GLY A 39 5.10 5.10 -1.72
C GLY A 39 5.48 3.70 -1.25
N LEU A 40 4.51 2.84 -0.95
CA LEU A 40 4.70 1.41 -0.70
C LEU A 40 4.34 0.56 -1.91
N PRO A 41 5.16 -0.45 -2.25
CA PRO A 41 4.82 -1.44 -3.27
C PRO A 41 3.55 -2.21 -2.88
N ALA A 42 2.53 -2.12 -3.74
CA ALA A 42 1.31 -2.89 -3.68
C ALA A 42 1.17 -3.72 -4.96
N GLU A 43 0.46 -4.82 -4.87
CA GLU A 43 0.21 -5.71 -5.99
C GLU A 43 -0.98 -5.20 -6.83
N SER A 44 -0.84 -5.18 -8.16
CA SER A 44 -1.98 -4.90 -9.04
C SER A 44 -3.05 -6.00 -8.93
N PHE A 45 -4.24 -5.74 -9.47
CA PHE A 45 -5.26 -6.76 -9.55
C PHE A 45 -4.79 -7.92 -10.44
N PHE A 46 -4.86 -9.14 -9.90
CA PHE A 46 -4.66 -10.37 -10.66
C PHE A 46 -6.00 -11.05 -10.87
N ASP A 47 -6.43 -11.16 -12.13
CA ASP A 47 -7.67 -11.84 -12.47
C ASP A 47 -7.52 -13.36 -12.28
N MET A 48 -8.09 -13.87 -11.18
CA MET A 48 -8.19 -15.30 -10.88
C MET A 48 -9.54 -15.88 -11.34
N GLY A 49 -10.17 -15.29 -12.36
CA GLY A 49 -11.56 -15.55 -12.75
C GLY A 49 -12.56 -14.68 -12.00
N SER A 50 -12.08 -13.59 -11.39
CA SER A 50 -12.86 -12.61 -10.65
C SER A 50 -13.32 -11.45 -11.52
N ARG A 51 -12.85 -11.33 -12.76
CA ARG A 51 -13.27 -10.22 -13.65
C ARG A 51 -14.78 -10.16 -13.88
N GLY A 52 -15.46 -11.31 -13.88
CA GLY A 52 -16.93 -11.36 -13.99
C GLY A 52 -17.69 -10.68 -12.85
N TRP A 53 -17.02 -10.33 -11.74
CA TRP A 53 -17.61 -9.55 -10.64
C TRP A 53 -17.84 -8.08 -11.01
N PHE A 54 -17.12 -7.54 -11.99
CA PHE A 54 -17.24 -6.14 -12.40
C PHE A 54 -18.27 -5.91 -13.51
N ASP A 55 -18.65 -6.98 -14.23
CA ASP A 55 -19.52 -6.89 -15.41
C ASP A 55 -21.02 -6.94 -15.08
N ASN A 56 -21.41 -7.23 -13.83
CA ASN A 56 -22.82 -7.29 -13.41
C ASN A 56 -23.09 -6.51 -12.11
N ASP A 57 -24.21 -5.79 -12.10
CA ASP A 57 -24.82 -5.08 -10.97
C ASP A 57 -25.27 -6.10 -9.91
N LEU A 58 -24.35 -6.60 -9.08
CA LEU A 58 -24.60 -7.75 -8.21
C LEU A 58 -24.73 -7.36 -6.73
N ASP A 59 -25.96 -7.46 -6.24
CA ASP A 59 -26.38 -7.61 -4.84
C ASP A 59 -25.98 -9.00 -4.27
N ASP A 60 -24.94 -9.65 -4.81
CA ASP A 60 -24.69 -11.09 -4.64
C ASP A 60 -23.42 -11.38 -3.83
N VAL A 61 -23.46 -12.51 -3.11
CA VAL A 61 -22.50 -13.07 -2.13
C VAL A 61 -21.07 -13.21 -2.69
N LEU A 62 -20.88 -13.03 -4.00
CA LEU A 62 -19.62 -13.08 -4.73
C LEU A 62 -18.85 -11.74 -4.76
N ALA A 63 -19.41 -10.64 -4.24
CA ALA A 63 -18.69 -9.38 -3.99
C ALA A 63 -17.75 -9.44 -2.77
N ASN A 64 -17.50 -10.63 -2.21
CA ASN A 64 -16.66 -10.81 -1.04
C ASN A 64 -15.17 -10.61 -1.40
N PRO A 65 -14.51 -9.53 -0.92
CA PRO A 65 -13.10 -9.28 -1.20
C PRO A 65 -12.15 -10.35 -0.62
N ASP A 66 -12.64 -11.24 0.25
CA ASP A 66 -11.84 -12.30 0.88
C ASP A 66 -11.84 -13.63 0.09
N LEU A 67 -12.52 -13.72 -1.05
CA LEU A 67 -12.58 -14.97 -1.84
C LEU A 67 -11.31 -15.15 -2.68
N VAL A 68 -10.50 -16.18 -2.35
CA VAL A 68 -9.28 -16.53 -3.09
C VAL A 68 -9.48 -17.87 -3.84
N PRO A 69 -9.59 -17.87 -5.17
CA PRO A 69 -9.63 -19.12 -5.95
C PRO A 69 -8.32 -19.90 -5.82
N ALA A 70 -8.42 -21.23 -5.69
CA ALA A 70 -7.25 -22.09 -5.52
C ALA A 70 -6.55 -22.39 -6.87
N GLY A 71 -5.20 -22.30 -6.90
CA GLY A 71 -4.40 -23.01 -7.91
C GLY A 71 -3.31 -22.27 -8.66
N GLN A 72 -3.07 -20.97 -8.44
CA GLN A 72 -1.92 -20.26 -9.03
C GLN A 72 -1.26 -19.36 -7.98
N HIS A 73 0.08 -19.33 -7.93
CA HIS A 73 0.81 -18.36 -7.11
C HIS A 73 0.70 -16.98 -7.76
N GLY A 74 -0.43 -16.29 -7.52
CA GLY A 74 -0.80 -15.00 -8.12
C GLY A 74 -0.01 -13.81 -7.59
N ARG A 75 1.27 -14.01 -7.22
CA ARG A 75 2.15 -12.92 -6.80
C ARG A 75 2.96 -12.42 -7.99
N CYS A 76 2.97 -11.11 -8.22
CA CYS A 76 3.81 -10.47 -9.22
C CYS A 76 5.29 -10.46 -8.80
N ARG A 77 5.57 -10.52 -7.49
CA ARG A 77 6.93 -10.47 -6.90
C ARG A 77 7.01 -11.30 -5.63
N ASP A 78 8.25 -11.64 -5.24
CA ASP A 78 8.52 -12.30 -3.96
C ASP A 78 8.02 -11.47 -2.78
N VAL A 79 7.48 -12.17 -1.78
CA VAL A 79 6.97 -11.59 -0.54
C VAL A 79 7.90 -11.95 0.61
N ALA A 80 8.46 -10.96 1.30
CA ALA A 80 9.12 -11.19 2.59
C ALA A 80 8.13 -11.00 3.72
N ILE A 81 8.03 -12.02 4.56
CA ILE A 81 7.21 -12.01 5.76
C ILE A 81 8.03 -11.54 6.96
N ASP A 82 9.34 -11.80 6.98
CA ASP A 82 10.25 -11.42 8.06
C ASP A 82 11.68 -11.17 7.55
N GLY A 83 12.59 -10.95 8.50
CA GLY A 83 14.02 -10.89 8.24
C GLY A 83 14.52 -9.54 7.74
N PRO A 84 15.78 -9.50 7.23
CA PRO A 84 16.48 -8.26 6.93
C PRO A 84 15.77 -7.33 5.94
N LEU A 85 14.99 -7.91 5.02
CA LEU A 85 14.28 -7.13 4.00
C LEU A 85 13.05 -6.41 4.58
N VAL A 86 12.36 -7.01 5.55
CA VAL A 86 11.29 -6.34 6.31
C VAL A 86 11.87 -5.25 7.19
N GLU A 87 12.99 -5.52 7.88
CA GLU A 87 13.67 -4.53 8.72
C GLU A 87 14.20 -3.34 7.91
N ALA A 88 14.71 -3.57 6.71
CA ALA A 88 15.11 -2.51 5.80
C ALA A 88 13.94 -1.60 5.42
N GLU A 89 12.76 -2.18 5.18
CA GLU A 89 11.57 -1.41 4.80
C GLU A 89 10.97 -0.64 5.98
N ARG A 90 10.97 -1.23 7.18
CA ARG A 90 10.64 -0.50 8.42
C ARG A 90 11.57 0.70 8.62
N LYS A 91 12.87 0.50 8.42
CA LYS A 91 13.85 1.58 8.52
C LYS A 91 13.60 2.67 7.48
N ARG A 92 13.33 2.30 6.22
CA ARG A 92 13.01 3.25 5.16
C ARG A 92 11.81 4.13 5.52
N LEU A 93 10.73 3.52 6.01
CA LEU A 93 9.53 4.26 6.44
C LEU A 93 9.82 5.21 7.60
N ALA A 94 10.59 4.76 8.60
CA ALA A 94 10.99 5.61 9.72
C ALA A 94 11.86 6.79 9.26
N ASP A 95 12.81 6.56 8.35
CA ASP A 95 13.68 7.60 7.82
C ASP A 95 12.88 8.64 7.01
N LEU A 96 11.91 8.20 6.20
CA LEU A 96 11.01 9.10 5.47
C LEU A 96 10.14 9.95 6.41
N PHE A 97 9.56 9.32 7.43
CA PHE A 97 8.76 10.03 8.42
C PHE A 97 9.59 11.06 9.19
N TYR A 98 10.82 10.70 9.58
CA TYR A 98 11.74 11.61 10.24
C TYR A 98 12.13 12.79 9.35
N ALA A 99 12.38 12.54 8.06
CA ALA A 99 12.67 13.59 7.10
C ALA A 99 11.50 14.58 6.95
N ASP A 100 10.27 14.06 6.86
CA ASP A 100 9.06 14.89 6.78
C ASP A 100 8.86 15.75 8.04
N LEU A 101 8.96 15.16 9.23
CA LEU A 101 8.89 15.89 10.49
C LEU A 101 9.99 16.96 10.61
N SER A 102 11.21 16.63 10.17
CA SER A 102 12.34 17.57 10.18
C SER A 102 12.08 18.75 9.24
N ALA A 103 11.50 18.50 8.06
CA ALA A 103 11.14 19.54 7.11
C ALA A 103 10.05 20.47 7.68
N GLN A 104 9.06 19.92 8.39
CA GLN A 104 8.01 20.72 9.07
C GLN A 104 8.57 21.58 10.21
N CYS A 105 9.65 21.15 10.85
CA CYS A 105 10.33 21.89 11.90
C CYS A 105 11.37 22.90 11.37
N ALA A 106 11.55 22.99 10.05
CA ALA A 106 12.49 23.93 9.45
C ALA A 106 11.93 25.36 9.55
N TRP A 107 12.41 26.11 10.54
CA TRP A 107 12.11 27.54 10.63
C TRP A 107 12.74 28.26 9.43
N PRO A 108 12.02 29.16 8.75
CA PRO A 108 12.62 29.98 7.71
C PRO A 108 13.76 30.77 8.34
N VAL A 109 14.98 30.51 7.88
CA VAL A 109 16.15 31.28 8.32
C VAL A 109 15.89 32.72 7.88
N ALA A 110 15.91 33.66 8.84
CA ALA A 110 15.69 35.08 8.58
C ALA A 110 16.64 35.56 7.47
N GLY A 111 16.11 35.77 6.27
CA GLY A 111 16.90 36.09 5.07
C GLY A 111 16.17 35.98 3.74
N HIS A 112 14.97 35.39 3.69
CA HIS A 112 14.11 35.39 2.49
C HIS A 112 12.77 36.09 2.74
N VAL A 113 12.83 37.34 3.19
CA VAL A 113 11.80 38.33 2.85
C VAL A 113 12.43 39.25 1.82
N ALA A 114 12.47 38.79 0.57
CA ALA A 114 12.81 39.62 -0.57
C ALA A 114 11.51 40.09 -1.22
N GLY A 115 11.25 41.40 -1.17
CA GLY A 115 10.29 42.07 -2.03
C GLY A 115 9.00 42.54 -1.35
N LEU A 116 9.11 43.61 -0.56
CA LEU A 116 8.18 44.75 -0.70
C LEU A 116 8.85 45.78 -1.63
#